data_AF-A0A9Q9J791-F1
#
_entry.id   AF-A0A9Q9J791-F1
#
_cell.length_a   1.000
_cell.length_b   1.000
_cell.length_c   1.000
_cell.angle_alpha   90.00
_cell.angle_beta   90.00
_cell.angle_gamma   90.00
#
_symmetry.space_group_name_H-M   'P 1'
#
loop_
_entity.id
_entity.type
_entity.pdbx_description
1 polymer ?
#
loop_
_entity_poly.entity_id
_entity_poly.type
_entity_poly.pdbx_seq_one_letter_code
_entity_poly.pdbx_strand_id
1 'polypeptide(L)'
;MSGPFFERDLDVLLRVMEDGDSTGAIPQDVPFASPDSALLGFVFHHLERSDHAAAAAVVARVHTRHAACTRLNAWQRAYLIPFLQQWDQGRRDMPMPPVQHVLLLNHLRAREAV
;
A
#
# COMPACT_ATOMS: atom_id res chain seq x y z
N MET A 1 -5.82 6.04 -15.23
CA MET A 1 -6.86 5.11 -14.74
C MET A 1 -6.17 4.07 -13.88
N SER A 2 -6.62 3.91 -12.64
CA SER A 2 -6.14 2.88 -11.72
C SER A 2 -6.45 1.53 -12.35
N GLY A 3 -5.45 0.66 -12.57
CA GLY A 3 -5.70 -0.67 -13.12
C GLY A 3 -6.66 -1.51 -12.25
N PRO A 4 -7.06 -2.72 -12.71
CA PRO A 4 -8.08 -3.58 -12.08
C PRO A 4 -7.75 -4.02 -10.63
N PHE A 5 -6.60 -3.61 -10.11
CA PHE A 5 -6.11 -3.93 -8.78
C PHE A 5 -6.81 -3.15 -7.66
N PHE A 6 -7.18 -1.90 -7.91
CA PHE A 6 -7.91 -1.07 -6.94
C PHE A 6 -9.42 -1.28 -6.96
N GLU A 7 -9.91 -2.11 -7.89
CA GLU A 7 -11.31 -2.57 -7.93
C GLU A 7 -11.55 -3.75 -6.98
N ARG A 8 -10.48 -4.40 -6.50
CA ARG A 8 -10.56 -5.46 -5.49
C ARG A 8 -10.75 -4.85 -4.09
N ASP A 9 -11.54 -5.53 -3.27
CA ASP A 9 -11.72 -5.16 -1.87
C ASP A 9 -10.38 -5.25 -1.12
N LEU A 10 -10.01 -4.17 -0.42
CA LEU A 10 -8.76 -4.07 0.32
C LEU A 10 -8.66 -5.12 1.43
N ASP A 11 -9.76 -5.44 2.11
CA ASP A 11 -9.77 -6.43 3.19
C ASP A 11 -9.57 -7.86 2.64
N VAL A 12 -10.14 -8.15 1.47
CA VAL A 12 -9.89 -9.42 0.77
C VAL A 12 -8.43 -9.52 0.34
N LEU A 13 -7.87 -8.44 -0.21
CA LEU A 13 -6.48 -8.41 -0.64
C LEU A 13 -5.52 -8.61 0.53
N LEU A 14 -5.74 -7.92 1.64
CA LEU A 14 -4.89 -8.05 2.83
C LEU A 14 -4.92 -9.47 3.38
N ARG A 15 -6.11 -10.09 3.47
CA ARG A 15 -6.24 -11.48 3.90
C ARG A 15 -5.43 -12.42 3.02
N VAL A 16 -5.52 -12.29 1.69
CA VAL A 16 -4.74 -13.12 0.74
C VAL A 16 -3.23 -12.94 0.95
N MET A 17 -2.78 -11.72 1.26
CA MET A 17 -1.36 -11.45 1.49
C MET A 17 -0.85 -11.93 2.85
N GLU A 18 -1.72 -12.03 3.84
CA GLU A 18 -1.37 -12.49 5.20
C GLU A 18 -1.44 -14.01 5.32
N ASP A 19 -2.49 -14.61 4.77
CA ASP A 19 -2.78 -16.03 4.94
C ASP A 19 -2.26 -16.88 3.77
N GLY A 20 -1.98 -16.26 2.62
CA GLY A 20 -1.68 -16.96 1.37
C GLY A 20 -2.89 -17.73 0.84
N ASP A 21 -2.64 -18.60 -0.14
CA ASP A 21 -3.60 -19.57 -0.63
C ASP A 21 -3.64 -20.85 0.23
N SER A 22 -4.24 -21.92 -0.26
CA SER A 22 -4.28 -23.23 0.41
C SER A 22 -2.90 -23.84 0.73
N THR A 23 -1.83 -23.31 0.15
CA THR A 23 -0.43 -23.73 0.38
C THR A 23 0.37 -22.71 1.21
N GLY A 24 -0.27 -21.60 1.63
CA GLY A 24 0.39 -20.47 2.28
C GLY A 24 1.19 -19.58 1.31
N ALA A 25 1.02 -19.77 0.00
CA ALA A 25 1.69 -18.98 -1.02
C ALA A 25 0.83 -17.79 -1.45
N ILE A 26 1.43 -16.61 -1.62
CA ILE A 26 0.74 -15.46 -2.19
C ILE A 26 0.60 -15.68 -3.71
N PRO A 27 -0.61 -15.59 -4.30
CA PRO A 27 -0.81 -15.75 -5.73
C PRO A 27 0.04 -14.78 -6.56
N GLN A 28 0.58 -15.25 -7.70
CA GLN A 28 1.46 -14.45 -8.55
C GLN A 28 0.77 -13.24 -9.19
N ASP A 29 -0.57 -13.23 -9.26
CA ASP A 29 -1.36 -12.11 -9.77
C ASP A 29 -1.59 -11.02 -8.71
N VAL A 30 -1.20 -11.23 -7.45
CA VAL A 30 -1.23 -10.19 -6.42
C VAL A 30 -0.10 -9.19 -6.72
N PRO A 31 -0.44 -7.93 -7.02
CA PRO A 31 0.54 -6.98 -7.55
C PRO A 31 1.41 -6.33 -6.46
N PHE A 32 1.14 -6.62 -5.17
CA PHE A 32 1.81 -6.02 -4.02
C PHE A 32 2.74 -7.04 -3.35
N ALA A 33 3.87 -6.55 -2.84
CA ALA A 33 4.89 -7.40 -2.22
C ALA A 33 4.69 -7.59 -0.72
N SER A 34 3.88 -6.74 -0.09
CA SER A 34 3.55 -6.84 1.34
C SER A 34 2.23 -6.12 1.66
N PRO A 35 1.53 -6.52 2.76
CA PRO A 35 0.33 -5.83 3.22
C PRO A 35 0.54 -4.32 3.41
N ASP A 36 1.70 -3.90 3.90
CA ASP A 36 2.03 -2.48 4.09
C ASP A 36 2.09 -1.73 2.75
N SER A 37 2.68 -2.35 1.73
CA SER A 37 2.75 -1.77 0.39
C SER A 37 1.37 -1.68 -0.28
N ALA A 38 0.47 -2.64 -0.01
CA ALA A 38 -0.91 -2.61 -0.47
C ALA A 38 -1.68 -1.45 0.19
N LEU A 39 -1.59 -1.32 1.52
CA LEU A 39 -2.21 -0.23 2.25
C LEU A 39 -1.75 1.13 1.72
N LEU A 40 -0.44 1.34 1.54
CA LEU A 40 0.06 2.59 0.96
C LEU A 40 -0.47 2.81 -0.46
N GLY A 41 -0.50 1.77 -1.31
CA GLY A 41 -1.13 1.83 -2.62
C GLY A 41 -2.54 2.41 -2.58
N PHE A 42 -3.37 1.93 -1.66
CA PHE A 42 -4.75 2.41 -1.51
C PHE A 42 -4.82 3.84 -0.96
N VAL A 43 -3.93 4.24 -0.04
CA VAL A 43 -3.86 5.65 0.40
C VAL A 43 -3.65 6.57 -0.80
N PHE A 44 -2.64 6.27 -1.63
CA PHE A 44 -2.33 7.08 -2.81
C PHE A 44 -3.44 7.04 -3.86
N HIS A 45 -4.09 5.89 -4.07
CA HIS A 45 -5.26 5.79 -4.91
C HIS A 45 -6.41 6.72 -4.47
N HIS A 46 -6.69 6.78 -3.17
CA HIS A 46 -7.72 7.68 -2.63
C HIS A 46 -7.30 9.15 -2.72
N LEU A 47 -6.03 9.48 -2.46
CA LEU A 47 -5.50 10.83 -2.62
C LEU A 47 -5.57 11.33 -4.07
N GLU A 48 -5.23 10.47 -5.06
CA GLU A 48 -5.38 10.78 -6.50
C GLU A 48 -6.83 11.15 -6.87
N ARG A 49 -7.81 10.65 -6.12
CA ARG A 49 -9.25 10.87 -6.33
C ARG A 49 -9.82 11.95 -5.40
N SER A 50 -8.98 12.63 -4.64
CA SER A 50 -9.36 13.62 -3.62
C SER A 50 -10.29 13.06 -2.51
N ASP A 51 -10.28 11.74 -2.30
CA ASP A 51 -11.03 11.08 -1.24
C ASP A 51 -10.18 11.02 0.05
N HIS A 52 -10.06 12.16 0.71
CA HIS A 52 -9.23 12.29 1.91
C HIS A 52 -9.76 11.47 3.10
N ALA A 53 -11.07 11.21 3.17
CA ALA A 53 -11.67 10.43 4.24
C ALA A 53 -11.29 8.95 4.12
N ALA A 54 -11.39 8.37 2.91
CA ALA A 54 -10.95 7.01 2.67
C ALA A 54 -9.44 6.87 2.84
N ALA A 55 -8.65 7.83 2.35
CA ALA A 55 -7.20 7.86 2.58
C ALA A 55 -6.87 7.83 4.08
N ALA A 56 -7.54 8.64 4.89
CA ALA A 56 -7.34 8.67 6.34
C ALA A 56 -7.73 7.36 7.04
N ALA A 57 -8.83 6.72 6.61
CA ALA A 57 -9.24 5.42 7.13
C ALA A 57 -8.18 4.34 6.86
N VAL A 58 -7.59 4.34 5.66
CA VAL A 58 -6.51 3.41 5.32
C VAL A 58 -5.24 3.70 6.12
N VAL A 59 -4.86 4.98 6.30
CA VAL A 59 -3.70 5.34 7.15
C VAL A 59 -3.91 4.92 8.61
N ALA A 60 -5.12 5.04 9.15
CA ALA A 60 -5.41 4.54 10.50
C ALA A 60 -5.12 3.04 10.62
N ARG A 61 -5.48 2.24 9.59
CA ARG A 61 -5.14 0.80 9.52
C ARG A 61 -3.63 0.58 9.45
N VAL A 62 -2.90 1.39 8.68
CA VAL A 62 -1.43 1.35 8.63
C VAL A 62 -0.83 1.58 10.02
N HIS A 63 -1.31 2.57 10.78
CA HIS A 63 -0.84 2.81 12.15
C HIS A 63 -1.10 1.62 13.06
N THR A 64 -2.31 1.05 13.04
CA THR A 64 -2.65 -0.13 13.85
C THR A 64 -1.70 -1.29 13.57
N ARG A 65 -1.46 -1.58 12.28
CA ARG A 65 -0.56 -2.64 11.87
C ARG A 65 0.90 -2.36 12.25
N HIS A 66 1.35 -1.13 12.04
CA HIS A 66 2.71 -0.71 12.40
C HIS A 66 2.94 -0.86 13.92
N ALA A 67 1.96 -0.47 14.74
CA ALA A 67 2.03 -0.61 16.19
C ALA A 67 2.04 -2.08 16.66
N ALA A 68 1.38 -2.98 15.94
CA ALA A 68 1.38 -4.42 16.23
C ALA A 68 2.66 -5.13 15.77
N CYS A 69 3.49 -4.47 14.96
CA CYS A 69 4.68 -5.08 14.37
C CYS A 69 5.84 -5.12 15.38
N THR A 70 6.25 -6.32 15.78
CA THR A 70 7.35 -6.50 16.76
C THR A 70 8.73 -6.31 16.15
N ARG A 71 8.87 -6.43 14.83
CA ARG A 71 10.16 -6.27 14.13
C ARG A 71 10.00 -5.51 12.83
N LEU A 72 10.62 -4.34 12.79
CA LEU A 72 10.63 -3.48 11.60
C LEU A 72 11.71 -3.90 10.60
N ASN A 73 11.29 -4.15 9.36
CA ASN A 73 12.18 -4.42 8.23
C ASN A 73 12.81 -3.13 7.67
N ALA A 74 13.80 -3.28 6.79
CA ALA A 74 14.56 -2.14 6.24
C ALA A 74 13.68 -1.14 5.49
N TRP A 75 12.69 -1.62 4.74
CA TRP A 75 11.79 -0.77 3.97
C TRP A 75 10.83 0.00 4.86
N GLN A 76 10.28 -0.62 5.91
CA GLN A 76 9.42 0.07 6.87
C GLN A 76 10.16 1.23 7.53
N ARG A 77 11.44 1.04 7.89
CA ARG A 77 12.28 2.10 8.47
C ARG A 77 12.60 3.21 7.47
N ALA A 78 12.92 2.86 6.23
CA ALA A 78 13.34 3.81 5.21
C ALA A 78 12.16 4.61 4.62
N TYR A 79 10.96 4.04 4.61
CA TYR A 79 9.85 4.55 3.81
C TYR A 79 8.53 4.67 4.57
N LEU A 80 8.10 3.62 5.28
CA LEU A 80 6.81 3.63 5.97
C LEU A 80 6.79 4.63 7.14
N ILE A 81 7.83 4.63 7.99
CA ILE A 81 7.91 5.51 9.15
C ILE A 81 7.96 6.99 8.73
N PRO A 82 8.84 7.41 7.78
CA PRO A 82 8.83 8.79 7.30
C PRO A 82 7.50 9.21 6.65
N PHE A 83 6.81 8.28 5.98
CA PHE A 83 5.47 8.54 5.44
C PHE A 83 4.46 8.84 6.55
N LEU A 84 4.39 8.01 7.60
CA LEU A 84 3.48 8.22 8.73
C LEU A 84 3.76 9.54 9.46
N GLN A 85 5.04 9.87 9.67
CA GLN A 85 5.42 11.14 10.28
C GLN A 85 4.97 12.36 9.47
N GLN A 86 5.09 12.31 8.14
CA GLN A 86 4.61 13.38 7.26
C GLN A 86 3.08 13.46 7.26
N TRP A 87 2.40 12.31 7.29
CA TRP A 87 0.96 12.25 7.41
C TRP A 87 0.47 12.92 8.72
N ASP A 88 1.12 12.62 9.83
CA ASP A 88 0.78 13.21 11.15
C ASP A 88 1.03 14.73 11.18
N GLN A 89 1.96 15.23 10.37
CA GLN A 89 2.20 16.67 10.16
C GLN A 89 1.20 17.33 9.20
N GLY A 90 0.19 16.60 8.72
CA GLY A 90 -0.82 17.13 7.80
C GLY A 90 -0.38 17.20 6.33
N ARG A 91 0.82 16.71 5.98
CA ARG A 91 1.26 16.67 4.58
C ARG A 91 0.51 15.60 3.82
N ARG A 92 0.03 15.93 2.62
CA ARG A 92 -0.75 15.02 1.75
C ARG A 92 -0.21 14.95 0.32
N ASP A 93 0.75 15.81 0.00
CA ASP A 93 1.45 15.98 -1.28
C ASP A 93 2.80 15.25 -1.32
N MET A 94 2.98 14.24 -0.47
CA MET A 94 4.20 13.44 -0.42
C MET A 94 4.25 12.43 -1.57
N PRO A 95 5.44 12.05 -2.07
CA PRO A 95 5.55 11.04 -3.12
C PRO A 95 5.20 9.64 -2.61
N MET A 96 4.68 8.79 -3.49
CA MET A 96 4.43 7.38 -3.18
C MET A 96 5.75 6.66 -2.86
N PRO A 97 5.87 5.98 -1.71
CA PRO A 97 7.05 5.20 -1.42
C PRO A 97 7.26 4.05 -2.43
N PRO A 98 8.51 3.60 -2.65
CA PRO A 98 8.78 2.57 -3.65
C PRO A 98 8.05 1.29 -3.30
N VAL A 99 7.22 0.81 -4.22
CA VAL A 99 6.54 -0.46 -4.04
C VAL A 99 7.51 -1.60 -4.33
N GLN A 100 7.54 -2.57 -3.43
CA GLN A 100 8.50 -3.68 -3.49
C GLN A 100 8.16 -4.76 -4.54
N HIS A 101 7.16 -4.55 -5.41
CA HIS A 101 6.74 -5.58 -6.37
C HIS A 101 6.85 -5.13 -7.83
N VAL A 102 7.50 -5.98 -8.63
CA VAL A 102 7.79 -5.71 -10.04
C VAL A 102 6.53 -5.46 -10.88
N LEU A 103 5.41 -6.12 -10.55
CA LEU A 103 4.16 -5.96 -11.29
C LEU A 103 3.53 -4.58 -11.10
N LEU A 104 3.54 -4.04 -9.88
CA LEU A 104 3.08 -2.67 -9.66
C LEU A 104 4.06 -1.64 -10.25
N LEU A 105 5.36 -1.88 -10.16
CA LEU A 105 6.36 -1.02 -10.80
C LEU A 105 6.16 -0.96 -12.33
N ASN A 106 5.88 -2.08 -12.97
CA ASN A 106 5.58 -2.14 -14.40
C ASN A 106 4.27 -1.41 -14.73
N HIS A 107 3.23 -1.56 -13.90
CA HIS A 107 1.97 -0.84 -14.07
C HIS A 107 2.13 0.68 -13.92
N LEU A 108 2.87 1.16 -12.91
CA LEU A 108 3.14 2.57 -12.69
C LEU A 108 3.97 3.18 -13.82
N ARG A 109 5.04 2.50 -14.26
CA ARG A 109 5.86 2.92 -15.42
C ARG A 109 5.05 3.01 -16.71
N ALA A 110 4.12 2.08 -16.93
CA ALA A 110 3.23 2.12 -18.09
C ALA A 110 2.27 3.33 -18.06
N ARG A 111 1.97 3.88 -16.88
CA ARG A 111 1.15 5.10 -16.73
C ARG A 111 1.95 6.39 -16.92
N GLU A 112 3.26 6.39 -16.64
CA GLU A 112 4.15 7.55 -16.83
C GLU A 112 4.55 7.75 -18.30
N ALA A 113 4.45 6.70 -19.12
CA ALA A 113 4.79 6.73 -20.55
C ALA A 113 3.66 7.24 -21.47
N VAL A 114 2.54 7.71 -20.91
CA VAL A 114 1.37 8.26 -21.61
C VAL A 114 1.16 9.70 -21.19
#